data_AF-A0AA42PB26-F1
#
_entry.id   AF-A0AA42PB26-F1
#
_cell.length_a   1.000
_cell.length_b   1.000
_cell.length_c   1.000
_cell.angle_alpha   90.00
_cell.angle_beta   90.00
_cell.angle_gamma   90.00
#
_symmetry.space_group_name_H-M   'P 1'
#
loop_
_entity.id
_entity.type
_entity.pdbx_description
1 polymer ?
#
loop_
_entity_poly.entity_id
_entity_poly.type
_entity_poly.pdbx_seq_one_letter_code
_entity_poly.pdbx_strand_id
1 'polypeptide(L)'
;MTLPPDFHPTSRTRLLQVAAATWLLLVSAAVVVNHVSLSRLAEDARASAPAIEVALLDSRLTELELLTDSTGHELEPLTQASLDTVRQALEERLARLEQADTEPPATTDIAHLQTRLDQLEARLKEVRQPPPSAAAPARRLPPAEAARPATVEPPFRLLDIELRAGERFLSIAPADSRSLAAVRVLRLGETESGWRLESLEGRTATFLFNGQARRLNVP
;
A
#
# COMPACT_ATOMS: atom_id res chain seq x y z
N MET A 1 127.27 5.50 7.21
CA MET A 1 126.42 4.69 8.12
C MET A 1 125.79 5.61 9.15
N THR A 2 124.48 5.84 9.05
CA THR A 2 123.56 6.16 10.16
C THR A 2 122.16 5.81 9.65
N LEU A 3 121.47 4.90 10.36
CA LEU A 3 120.14 4.38 10.02
C LEU A 3 119.01 5.36 10.44
N PRO A 4 117.82 5.29 9.80
CA PRO A 4 116.69 6.18 10.09
C PRO A 4 115.83 5.70 11.28
N PRO A 5 115.01 6.57 11.89
CA PRO A 5 114.15 6.20 13.02
C PRO A 5 112.84 5.53 12.56
N ASP A 6 112.45 4.49 13.29
CA ASP A 6 111.21 3.74 13.12
C ASP A 6 109.96 4.60 13.42
N PHE A 7 109.01 4.63 12.49
CA PHE A 7 107.69 5.21 12.72
C PHE A 7 106.74 4.14 13.27
N HIS A 8 106.25 4.32 14.50
CA HIS A 8 105.27 3.43 15.11
C HIS A 8 103.87 3.59 14.48
N PRO A 9 103.30 2.57 13.82
CA PRO A 9 101.98 2.61 13.16
C PRO A 9 100.77 2.56 14.13
N THR A 10 101.01 2.41 15.43
CA THR A 10 99.99 2.15 16.44
C THR A 10 99.24 3.40 16.93
N SER A 11 99.76 4.61 16.68
CA SER A 11 99.15 5.86 17.14
C SER A 11 97.98 6.32 16.26
N ARG A 12 98.09 6.17 14.94
CA ARG A 12 97.06 6.57 13.97
C ARG A 12 95.79 5.72 14.06
N THR A 13 95.95 4.41 14.28
CA THR A 13 94.81 3.48 14.41
C THR A 13 94.01 3.73 15.68
N ARG A 14 94.66 4.08 16.79
CA ARG A 14 93.99 4.47 18.05
C ARG A 14 93.17 5.75 17.90
N LEU A 15 93.68 6.76 17.18
CA LEU A 15 92.92 8.00 16.92
C LEU A 15 91.64 7.75 16.10
N LEU A 16 91.73 6.93 15.05
CA LEU A 16 90.57 6.55 14.24
C LEU A 16 89.54 5.75 15.04
N GLN A 17 90.00 4.86 15.93
CA GLN A 17 89.11 4.11 16.84
C GLN A 17 88.38 5.04 17.82
N VAL A 18 89.08 6.01 18.41
CA VAL A 18 88.46 7.01 19.29
C VAL A 18 87.45 7.86 18.51
N ALA A 19 87.81 8.35 17.31
CA ALA A 19 86.90 9.13 16.47
C ALA A 19 85.65 8.32 16.08
N ALA A 20 85.80 7.04 15.73
CA ALA A 20 84.68 6.15 15.42
C ALA A 20 83.80 5.90 16.65
N ALA A 21 84.39 5.70 17.83
CA ALA A 21 83.66 5.53 19.08
C ALA A 21 82.88 6.80 19.46
N THR A 22 83.50 7.98 19.33
CA THR A 22 82.83 9.27 19.56
C THR A 22 81.71 9.50 18.55
N TRP A 23 81.91 9.14 17.28
CA TRP A 23 80.87 9.21 16.26
C TRP A 23 79.68 8.29 16.57
N LEU A 24 79.94 7.03 16.92
CA LEU A 24 78.90 6.08 17.33
C LEU A 24 78.13 6.58 18.56
N LEU A 25 78.81 7.19 19.53
CA LEU A 25 78.18 7.77 20.71
C LEU A 25 77.25 8.93 20.35
N LEU A 26 77.68 9.83 19.46
CA LEU A 26 76.84 10.93 18.96
C LEU A 26 75.61 10.42 18.20
N VAL A 27 75.79 9.44 17.30
CA VAL A 27 74.68 8.84 16.56
C VAL A 27 73.71 8.13 17.52
N SER A 28 74.23 7.39 18.49
CA SER A 28 73.41 6.74 19.52
C SER A 28 72.62 7.75 20.34
N ALA A 29 73.24 8.85 20.76
CA ALA A 29 72.55 9.91 21.50
C ALA A 29 71.44 10.56 20.66
N ALA A 30 71.70 10.84 19.38
CA ALA A 30 70.70 11.39 18.46
C ALA A 30 69.51 10.43 18.26
N VAL A 31 69.78 9.13 18.11
CA VAL A 31 68.74 8.09 17.97
C VAL A 31 67.89 8.02 19.24
N VAL A 32 68.50 8.05 20.44
CA VAL A 32 67.77 8.04 21.72
C VAL A 32 66.87 9.27 21.86
N VAL A 33 67.39 10.47 21.55
CA VAL A 33 66.58 11.70 21.59
C VAL A 33 65.40 11.61 20.64
N ASN A 34 65.63 11.12 19.42
CA ASN A 34 64.56 10.93 18.43
C ASN A 34 63.52 9.89 18.89
N HIS A 35 63.93 8.79 19.51
CA HIS A 35 62.98 7.82 20.03
C HIS A 35 62.15 8.39 21.19
N VAL A 36 62.77 9.17 22.08
CA VAL A 36 62.06 9.80 23.20
C VAL A 36 61.09 10.89 22.71
N SER A 37 61.46 11.68 21.69
CA SER A 37 60.54 12.66 21.12
C SER A 37 59.35 11.98 20.43
N LEU A 38 59.60 10.90 19.68
CA LEU A 38 58.55 10.12 19.03
C LEU A 38 57.65 9.41 20.04
N SER A 39 58.21 8.87 21.12
CA SER A 39 57.41 8.22 22.17
C SER A 39 56.51 9.24 22.88
N ARG A 40 57.02 10.44 23.17
CA ARG A 40 56.24 11.53 23.76
C ARG A 40 55.09 11.97 22.85
N LEU A 41 55.37 12.21 21.56
CA LEU A 41 54.33 12.56 20.59
C LEU A 41 53.28 11.47 20.44
N ALA A 42 53.68 10.20 20.45
CA ALA A 42 52.77 9.08 20.38
C ALA A 42 51.90 8.95 21.64
N GLU A 43 52.45 9.27 22.81
CA GLU A 43 51.74 9.26 24.09
C GLU A 43 50.76 10.43 24.18
N ASP A 44 51.17 11.64 23.78
CA ASP A 44 50.31 12.82 23.69
C ASP A 44 49.13 12.59 22.72
N ALA A 45 49.41 12.01 21.55
CA ALA A 45 48.39 11.67 20.56
C ALA A 45 47.40 10.62 21.08
N ARG A 46 47.88 9.59 21.79
CA ARG A 46 47.03 8.56 22.41
C ARG A 46 46.20 9.10 23.56
N ALA A 47 46.74 10.01 24.35
CA ALA A 47 46.02 10.66 25.44
C ALA A 47 44.93 11.62 24.91
N SER A 48 45.19 12.30 23.80
CA SER A 48 44.27 13.30 23.23
C SER A 48 43.16 12.71 22.36
N ALA A 49 43.41 11.57 21.69
CA ALA A 49 42.44 10.92 20.81
C ALA A 49 41.07 10.64 21.47
N PRO A 50 40.98 9.98 22.65
CA PRO A 50 39.68 9.75 23.29
C PRO A 50 39.01 11.05 23.75
N ALA A 51 39.78 12.06 24.16
CA ALA A 51 39.23 13.36 24.58
C ALA A 51 38.57 14.10 23.41
N ILE A 52 39.15 14.05 22.21
CA ILE A 52 38.57 14.65 21.00
C ILE A 52 37.28 13.93 20.60
N GLU A 53 37.25 12.61 20.66
CA GLU A 53 36.06 11.81 20.32
C GLU A 53 34.90 12.08 21.29
N VAL A 54 35.19 12.14 22.60
CA VAL A 54 34.19 12.46 23.62
C VAL A 54 33.66 13.89 23.43
N ALA A 55 34.53 14.88 23.17
CA ALA A 55 34.09 16.25 22.91
C ALA A 55 33.19 16.35 21.67
N LEU A 56 33.49 15.58 20.62
CA LEU A 56 32.63 15.52 19.43
C LEU A 56 31.27 14.88 19.75
N LEU A 57 31.26 13.76 20.49
CA LEU A 57 30.02 13.11 20.87
C LEU A 57 29.15 14.01 21.76
N ASP A 58 29.76 14.70 22.72
CA ASP A 58 29.10 15.67 23.58
C ASP A 58 28.46 16.78 22.76
N SER A 59 29.21 17.37 21.81
CA SER A 59 28.66 18.40 20.91
C SER A 59 27.46 17.91 20.09
N ARG A 60 27.50 16.66 19.61
CA ARG A 60 26.36 16.05 18.90
C ARG A 60 25.18 15.79 19.81
N LEU A 61 25.41 15.39 21.06
CA LEU A 61 24.35 15.20 22.04
C LEU A 61 23.67 16.53 22.36
N THR A 62 24.43 17.60 22.59
CA THR A 62 23.87 18.94 22.82
C THR A 62 23.08 19.45 21.61
N GLU A 63 23.56 19.20 20.39
CA GLU A 63 22.84 19.56 19.16
C GLU A 63 21.53 18.77 19.04
N LEU A 64 21.55 17.46 19.29
CA LEU A 64 20.36 16.62 19.29
C LEU A 64 19.37 17.01 20.38
N GLU A 65 19.85 17.37 21.57
CA GLU A 65 19.02 17.84 22.68
C GLU A 65 18.32 19.16 22.31
N LEU A 66 19.06 20.12 21.75
CA LEU A 66 18.50 21.39 21.28
C LEU A 66 17.45 21.20 20.17
N LEU A 67 17.72 20.30 19.21
CA LEU A 67 16.75 19.95 18.15
C LEU A 67 15.51 19.29 18.72
N THR A 68 15.67 18.39 19.70
CA THR A 68 14.57 17.68 20.36
C THR A 68 13.70 18.65 21.16
N ASP A 69 14.30 19.56 21.93
CA ASP A 69 13.57 20.59 22.67
C ASP A 69 12.83 21.53 21.72
N SER A 70 13.48 22.01 20.66
CA SER A 70 12.86 22.90 19.68
C SER A 70 11.65 22.23 19.01
N THR A 71 11.81 20.95 18.64
CA THR A 71 10.73 20.17 18.01
C THR A 71 9.61 19.85 18.99
N GLY A 72 9.94 19.54 20.25
CA GLY A 72 8.96 19.26 21.31
C GLY A 72 8.08 20.46 21.63
N HIS A 73 8.66 21.66 21.73
CA HIS A 73 7.92 22.90 21.97
C HIS A 73 7.02 23.30 20.79
N GLU A 74 7.39 22.96 19.55
CA GLU A 74 6.57 23.19 18.37
C GLU A 74 5.41 22.18 18.28
N LEU A 75 5.64 20.90 18.62
CA LEU A 75 4.62 19.86 18.51
C LEU A 75 3.56 19.88 19.62
N GLU A 76 3.90 20.25 20.86
CA GLU A 76 2.94 20.19 21.99
C GLU A 76 1.66 21.03 21.76
N PRO A 77 1.73 22.32 21.39
CA PRO A 77 0.53 23.12 21.13
C PRO A 77 -0.16 22.75 19.81
N LEU A 78 0.58 22.28 18.79
CA LEU A 78 0.01 21.87 17.51
C LEU A 78 -0.76 20.55 17.62
N THR A 79 -0.33 19.61 18.46
CA THR A 79 -0.95 18.28 18.54
C THR A 79 -2.29 18.35 19.26
N GLN A 80 -2.40 19.06 20.38
CA GLN A 80 -3.66 19.12 21.13
C GLN A 80 -4.73 19.93 20.37
N ALA A 81 -4.38 21.10 19.84
CA ALA A 81 -5.30 21.91 19.06
C ALA A 81 -5.77 21.23 17.76
N SER A 82 -4.87 20.48 17.08
CA SER A 82 -5.25 19.72 15.88
C SER A 82 -6.15 18.53 16.20
N LEU A 83 -5.91 17.82 17.31
CA LEU A 83 -6.79 16.75 17.79
C LEU A 83 -8.18 17.27 18.13
N ASP A 84 -8.28 18.42 18.80
CA ASP A 84 -9.56 19.07 19.12
C ASP A 84 -10.29 19.51 17.84
N THR A 85 -9.57 20.05 16.86
CA THR A 85 -10.13 20.43 15.55
C THR A 85 -10.70 19.22 14.80
N VAL A 86 -9.95 18.11 14.77
CA VAL A 86 -10.39 16.85 14.14
C VAL A 86 -11.61 16.30 14.86
N ARG A 87 -11.62 16.35 16.19
CA ARG A 87 -12.74 15.91 17.02
C ARG A 87 -14.01 16.73 16.71
N GLN A 88 -13.91 18.05 16.67
CA GLN A 88 -15.04 18.93 16.34
C GLN A 88 -15.58 18.65 14.94
N ALA A 89 -14.70 18.45 13.95
CA ALA A 89 -15.11 18.12 12.59
C ALA A 89 -15.85 16.77 12.50
N LEU A 90 -15.47 15.79 13.33
CA LEU A 90 -16.18 14.51 13.42
C LEU A 90 -17.54 14.65 14.10
N GLU A 91 -17.62 15.39 15.21
CA GLU A 91 -18.87 15.66 15.91
C GLU A 91 -19.88 16.41 15.03
N GLU A 92 -19.43 17.40 14.23
CA GLU A 92 -20.29 18.12 13.29
C GLU A 92 -20.82 17.22 12.18
N ARG A 93 -19.97 16.33 11.64
CA ARG A 93 -20.40 15.35 10.62
C ARG A 93 -21.42 14.37 11.18
N LEU A 94 -21.21 13.90 12.41
CA LEU A 94 -22.15 13.02 13.09
C LEU A 94 -23.51 13.70 13.28
N ALA A 95 -23.51 14.96 13.74
CA ALA A 95 -24.74 15.73 13.91
C ALA A 95 -25.50 15.96 12.59
N ARG A 96 -24.79 16.21 11.48
CA ARG A 96 -25.42 16.30 10.15
C ARG A 96 -26.02 14.98 9.68
N LEU A 97 -25.35 13.86 9.95
CA LEU A 97 -25.87 12.53 9.62
C LEU A 97 -27.12 12.20 10.44
N GLU A 98 -27.11 12.50 11.74
CA GLU A 98 -28.26 12.29 12.62
C GLU A 98 -29.47 13.16 12.23
N GLN A 99 -29.23 14.41 11.79
CA GLN A 99 -30.27 15.26 11.23
C GLN A 99 -30.81 14.74 9.90
N ALA A 100 -29.96 14.21 9.02
CA ALA A 100 -30.38 13.62 7.75
C ALA A 100 -31.19 12.33 7.94
N ASP A 101 -30.84 11.51 8.95
CA ASP A 101 -31.62 10.33 9.34
C ASP A 101 -32.95 10.70 10.02
N THR A 102 -33.05 11.89 10.61
CA THR A 102 -34.31 12.42 11.17
C THR A 102 -35.23 12.98 10.09
N GLU A 103 -34.71 13.28 8.89
CA GLU A 103 -35.55 13.68 7.76
C GLU A 103 -36.38 12.47 7.31
N PRO A 104 -37.73 12.58 7.17
CA PRO A 104 -38.61 11.44 6.88
C PRO A 104 -39.00 11.23 5.40
N PRO A 105 -38.21 11.61 4.36
CA PRO A 105 -38.68 11.44 2.99
C PRO A 105 -38.79 9.95 2.62
N ALA A 106 -37.90 9.10 3.14
CA ALA A 106 -37.91 7.67 2.84
C ALA A 106 -39.18 6.95 3.32
N THR A 107 -39.71 7.29 4.50
CA THR A 107 -40.94 6.67 5.03
C THR A 107 -42.18 7.15 4.27
N THR A 108 -42.20 8.41 3.87
CA THR A 108 -43.27 9.00 3.06
C THR A 108 -43.28 8.41 1.65
N ASP A 109 -42.10 8.24 1.04
CA ASP A 109 -41.93 7.62 -0.28
C ASP A 109 -42.33 6.14 -0.27
N ILE A 110 -41.96 5.40 0.78
CA ILE A 110 -42.36 4.00 0.94
C ILE A 110 -43.89 3.88 1.07
N ALA A 111 -44.54 4.72 1.88
CA ALA A 111 -46.00 4.70 2.02
C ALA A 111 -46.73 5.05 0.71
N HIS A 112 -46.18 6.00 -0.06
CA HIS A 112 -46.71 6.35 -1.37
C HIS A 112 -46.54 5.21 -2.38
N LEU A 113 -45.38 4.53 -2.39
CA LEU A 113 -45.14 3.36 -3.23
C LEU A 113 -46.07 2.19 -2.88
N GLN A 114 -46.30 1.93 -1.58
CA GLN A 114 -47.26 0.92 -1.12
C GLN A 114 -48.67 1.21 -1.64
N THR A 115 -49.13 2.45 -1.50
CA THR A 115 -50.46 2.87 -1.99
C THR A 115 -50.61 2.65 -3.50
N ARG A 116 -49.57 2.95 -4.29
CA ARG A 116 -49.58 2.72 -5.74
C ARG A 116 -49.59 1.23 -6.08
N LEU A 117 -48.88 0.41 -5.30
CA LEU A 117 -48.85 -1.03 -5.47
C LEU A 117 -50.22 -1.65 -5.20
N ASP A 118 -50.90 -1.23 -4.13
CA ASP A 118 -52.26 -1.69 -3.80
C ASP A 118 -53.28 -1.31 -4.88
N GLN A 119 -53.18 -0.10 -5.44
CA GLN A 119 -54.04 0.32 -6.56
C GLN A 119 -53.80 -0.49 -7.83
N LEU A 120 -52.55 -0.83 -8.12
CA LEU A 120 -52.22 -1.68 -9.27
C LEU A 120 -52.71 -3.11 -9.06
N GLU A 121 -52.59 -3.65 -7.85
CA GLU A 121 -53.11 -4.98 -7.52
C GLU A 121 -54.64 -5.02 -7.61
N ALA A 122 -55.34 -4.00 -7.13
CA ALA A 122 -56.79 -3.86 -7.25
C ALA A 122 -57.22 -3.82 -8.72
N ARG A 123 -56.56 -3.00 -9.55
CA ARG A 123 -56.83 -2.94 -11.00
C ARG A 123 -56.53 -4.27 -11.69
N LEU A 124 -55.46 -4.96 -11.30
CA LEU A 124 -55.14 -6.28 -11.86
C LEU A 124 -56.18 -7.33 -11.47
N LYS A 125 -56.71 -7.28 -10.24
CA LYS A 125 -57.82 -8.14 -9.79
C LYS A 125 -59.11 -7.85 -10.54
N GLU A 126 -59.41 -6.58 -10.78
CA GLU A 126 -60.56 -6.14 -11.59
C GLU A 126 -60.43 -6.58 -13.05
N VAL A 127 -59.24 -6.47 -13.65
CA VAL A 127 -58.96 -6.95 -15.02
C VAL A 127 -58.94 -8.50 -15.09
N ARG A 128 -58.58 -9.19 -14.00
CA ARG A 128 -58.64 -10.66 -13.89
C ARG A 128 -60.02 -11.20 -13.52
N GLN A 129 -60.97 -10.36 -13.10
CA GLN A 129 -62.34 -10.80 -12.92
C GLN A 129 -62.94 -11.14 -14.30
N PRO A 130 -63.38 -12.40 -14.53
CA PRO A 130 -64.05 -12.72 -15.77
C PRO A 130 -65.39 -11.97 -15.84
N PRO A 131 -65.79 -11.44 -17.01
CA PRO A 131 -67.11 -10.84 -17.16
C PRO A 131 -68.20 -11.88 -16.86
N PRO A 132 -69.38 -11.46 -16.34
CA PRO A 132 -70.51 -12.37 -16.19
C PRO A 132 -70.86 -12.97 -17.56
N SER A 133 -70.97 -14.30 -17.58
CA SER A 133 -71.23 -15.11 -18.77
C SER A 133 -72.53 -14.68 -19.46
N ALA A 134 -72.40 -13.91 -20.55
CA ALA A 134 -73.44 -13.76 -21.56
C ALA A 134 -73.11 -14.71 -22.71
N ALA A 135 -74.15 -15.41 -23.18
CA ALA A 135 -74.11 -16.51 -24.13
C ALA A 135 -73.17 -16.31 -25.33
N ALA A 136 -72.49 -17.40 -25.69
CA ALA A 136 -71.60 -17.51 -26.85
C ALA A 136 -72.30 -17.09 -28.17
N PRO A 137 -71.56 -16.59 -29.17
CA PRO A 137 -70.89 -17.52 -30.09
C PRO A 137 -69.52 -17.09 -30.68
N ALA A 138 -68.93 -18.05 -31.39
CA ALA A 138 -67.89 -17.95 -32.43
C ALA A 138 -66.41 -17.76 -32.00
N ARG A 139 -65.77 -18.92 -31.77
CA ARG A 139 -64.41 -19.32 -32.21
C ARG A 139 -63.49 -18.19 -32.69
N ARG A 140 -62.49 -17.84 -31.87
CA ARG A 140 -61.19 -17.32 -32.31
C ARG A 140 -60.06 -17.98 -31.53
N LEU A 141 -59.05 -18.44 -32.26
CA LEU A 141 -57.83 -19.11 -31.81
C LEU A 141 -57.12 -18.31 -30.71
N PRO A 142 -56.52 -18.96 -29.68
CA PRO A 142 -55.68 -18.26 -28.72
C PRO A 142 -54.38 -17.75 -29.41
N PRO A 143 -53.90 -16.53 -29.08
CA PRO A 143 -52.59 -16.05 -29.53
C PRO A 143 -51.47 -16.95 -29.01
N ALA A 144 -50.53 -17.26 -29.90
CA ALA A 144 -49.42 -18.16 -29.67
C ALA A 144 -48.64 -17.82 -28.39
N GLU A 145 -48.50 -18.85 -27.55
CA GLU A 145 -47.50 -18.97 -26.50
C GLU A 145 -46.14 -18.55 -27.09
N ALA A 146 -45.60 -17.42 -26.63
CA ALA A 146 -44.30 -16.94 -27.04
C ALA A 146 -43.28 -18.05 -26.75
N ALA A 147 -42.80 -18.66 -27.83
CA ALA A 147 -41.92 -19.81 -27.81
C ALA A 147 -40.78 -19.57 -26.83
N ARG A 148 -40.61 -20.48 -25.85
CA ARG A 148 -39.38 -20.57 -25.06
C ARG A 148 -38.22 -20.63 -26.06
N PRO A 149 -37.36 -19.61 -26.18
CA PRO A 149 -36.27 -19.68 -27.13
C PRO A 149 -35.37 -20.83 -26.70
N ALA A 150 -35.05 -21.71 -27.66
CA ALA A 150 -34.18 -22.86 -27.48
C ALA A 150 -32.99 -22.51 -26.59
N THR A 151 -32.72 -23.32 -25.56
CA THR A 151 -31.60 -23.18 -24.64
C THR A 151 -30.29 -23.36 -25.41
N VAL A 152 -29.78 -22.27 -25.98
CA VAL A 152 -28.38 -22.19 -26.37
C VAL A 152 -27.60 -22.10 -25.07
N GLU A 153 -26.86 -23.15 -24.75
CA GLU A 153 -25.97 -23.13 -23.58
C GLU A 153 -24.76 -22.23 -23.87
N PRO A 154 -24.41 -21.31 -22.96
CA PRO A 154 -23.21 -20.52 -23.12
C PRO A 154 -21.95 -21.41 -23.03
N PRO A 155 -20.84 -21.04 -23.70
CA PRO A 155 -19.57 -21.79 -23.63
C PRO A 155 -18.84 -21.61 -22.28
N PHE A 156 -19.49 -20.99 -21.30
CA PHE A 156 -18.97 -20.70 -19.97
C PHE A 156 -20.02 -21.03 -18.91
N ARG A 157 -19.55 -21.34 -17.71
CA ARG A 157 -20.36 -21.53 -16.50
C ARG A 157 -20.33 -20.26 -15.67
N LEU A 158 -21.47 -19.97 -15.06
CA LEU A 158 -21.62 -18.88 -14.09
C LEU A 158 -21.10 -19.38 -12.74
N LEU A 159 -20.27 -18.56 -12.09
CA LEU A 159 -19.70 -18.88 -10.78
C LEU A 159 -20.37 -18.08 -9.66
N ASP A 160 -20.25 -16.76 -9.68
CA ASP A 160 -20.81 -15.89 -8.64
C ASP A 160 -20.98 -14.45 -9.13
N ILE A 161 -21.69 -13.63 -8.36
CA ILE A 161 -21.83 -12.19 -8.53
C ILE A 161 -21.05 -11.48 -7.43
N GLU A 162 -20.10 -10.65 -7.82
CA GLU A 162 -19.27 -9.88 -6.92
C GLU A 162 -19.66 -8.40 -6.95
N LEU A 163 -19.62 -7.74 -5.78
CA LEU A 163 -19.81 -6.30 -5.66
C LEU A 163 -18.47 -5.65 -5.30
N ARG A 164 -17.94 -4.79 -6.17
CA ARG A 164 -16.69 -4.07 -5.94
C ARG A 164 -16.91 -2.58 -6.19
N ALA A 165 -16.62 -1.75 -5.19
CA ALA A 165 -16.80 -0.29 -5.27
C ALA A 165 -18.21 0.16 -5.75
N GLY A 166 -19.25 -0.59 -5.41
CA GLY A 166 -20.64 -0.31 -5.82
C GLY A 166 -21.03 -0.83 -7.21
N GLU A 167 -20.08 -1.38 -7.98
CA GLU A 167 -20.33 -2.00 -9.27
C GLU A 167 -20.50 -3.52 -9.12
N ARG A 168 -21.46 -4.10 -9.87
CA ARG A 168 -21.68 -5.55 -9.92
C ARG A 168 -20.91 -6.18 -11.06
N PHE A 169 -20.27 -7.29 -10.73
CA PHE A 169 -19.44 -8.08 -11.63
C PHE A 169 -19.89 -9.53 -11.63
N LEU A 170 -19.77 -10.18 -12.76
CA LEU A 170 -20.12 -11.59 -12.93
C LEU A 170 -18.87 -12.42 -13.18
N SER A 171 -18.60 -13.37 -12.29
CA SER A 171 -17.50 -14.30 -12.42
C SER A 171 -17.93 -15.51 -13.25
N ILE A 172 -17.20 -15.79 -14.33
CA ILE A 172 -17.45 -16.89 -15.26
C ILE A 172 -16.20 -17.74 -15.45
N ALA A 173 -16.37 -19.02 -15.78
CA ALA A 173 -15.29 -19.90 -16.19
C ALA A 173 -15.67 -20.67 -17.46
N PRO A 174 -14.70 -21.05 -18.32
CA PRO A 174 -14.98 -21.92 -19.45
C PRO A 174 -15.73 -23.19 -19.01
N ALA A 175 -16.69 -23.65 -19.82
CA ALA A 175 -17.54 -24.78 -19.45
C ALA A 175 -16.74 -26.05 -19.11
N ASP A 176 -15.69 -26.30 -19.89
CA ASP A 176 -14.85 -27.50 -19.79
C ASP A 176 -13.72 -27.37 -18.75
N SER A 177 -13.54 -26.20 -18.13
CA SER A 177 -12.43 -25.95 -17.21
C SER A 177 -12.90 -25.86 -15.76
N ARG A 178 -12.14 -26.50 -14.87
CA ARG A 178 -12.23 -26.34 -13.40
C ARG A 178 -11.08 -25.51 -12.83
N SER A 179 -10.22 -24.95 -13.69
CA SER A 179 -9.07 -24.16 -13.25
C SER A 179 -9.50 -22.74 -12.86
N LEU A 180 -9.10 -22.29 -11.67
CA LEU A 180 -9.30 -20.91 -11.22
C LEU A 180 -8.55 -19.90 -12.09
N ALA A 181 -7.44 -20.31 -12.72
CA ALA A 181 -6.67 -19.43 -13.61
C ALA A 181 -7.44 -19.04 -14.89
N ALA A 182 -8.49 -19.79 -15.24
CA ALA A 182 -9.33 -19.52 -16.40
C ALA A 182 -10.58 -18.68 -16.05
N VAL A 183 -10.76 -18.28 -14.78
CA VAL A 183 -11.89 -17.47 -14.35
C VAL A 183 -11.74 -16.05 -14.88
N ARG A 184 -12.81 -15.52 -15.45
CA ARG A 184 -12.90 -14.14 -15.93
C ARG A 184 -14.05 -13.42 -15.24
N VAL A 185 -13.93 -12.11 -15.13
CA VAL A 185 -14.91 -11.25 -14.49
C VAL A 185 -15.49 -10.33 -15.56
N LEU A 186 -16.82 -10.33 -15.69
CA LEU A 186 -17.57 -9.51 -16.65
C LEU A 186 -18.31 -8.36 -15.96
N ARG A 187 -18.21 -7.17 -16.54
CA ARG A 187 -19.01 -5.98 -16.21
C ARG A 187 -20.28 -5.92 -17.07
N LEU A 188 -21.26 -5.14 -16.62
CA LEU A 188 -22.41 -4.77 -17.46
C LEU A 188 -21.91 -4.13 -18.77
N GLY A 189 -22.41 -4.63 -19.90
CA GLY A 189 -22.02 -4.23 -21.25
C GLY A 189 -20.85 -5.02 -21.85
N GLU A 190 -20.09 -5.77 -21.06
CA GLU A 190 -18.99 -6.60 -21.58
C GLU A 190 -19.50 -7.87 -22.26
N THR A 191 -18.73 -8.35 -23.23
CA THR A 191 -19.11 -9.49 -24.08
C THR A 191 -18.09 -10.60 -23.97
N GLU A 192 -18.56 -11.83 -23.75
CA GLU A 192 -17.74 -13.05 -23.80
C GLU A 192 -18.34 -14.02 -24.81
N SER A 193 -17.54 -14.46 -25.78
CA SER A 193 -17.99 -15.45 -26.79
C SER A 193 -19.32 -15.09 -27.49
N GLY A 194 -19.55 -13.79 -27.72
CA GLY A 194 -20.78 -13.25 -28.31
C GLY A 194 -21.95 -13.04 -27.33
N TRP A 195 -21.78 -13.38 -26.05
CA TRP A 195 -22.75 -13.15 -24.99
C TRP A 195 -22.42 -11.85 -24.27
N ARG A 196 -23.23 -10.81 -24.49
CA ARG A 196 -23.07 -9.52 -23.82
C ARG A 196 -23.89 -9.46 -22.56
N LEU A 197 -23.27 -9.15 -21.42
CA LEU A 197 -23.98 -8.98 -20.16
C LEU A 197 -24.81 -7.67 -20.20
N GLU A 198 -26.13 -7.77 -20.04
CA GLU A 198 -27.05 -6.63 -20.12
C GLU A 198 -27.52 -6.18 -18.73
N SER A 199 -27.92 -7.13 -17.86
CA SER A 199 -28.35 -6.82 -16.49
C SER A 199 -27.96 -7.90 -15.49
N LEU A 200 -27.79 -7.48 -14.22
CA LEU A 200 -27.57 -8.34 -13.06
C LEU A 200 -28.59 -7.99 -11.97
N GLU A 201 -29.63 -8.83 -11.85
CA GLU A 201 -30.76 -8.66 -10.94
C GLU A 201 -30.83 -9.84 -9.96
N GLY A 202 -30.54 -9.58 -8.68
CA GLY A 202 -30.46 -10.63 -7.66
C GLY A 202 -29.41 -11.67 -8.05
N ARG A 203 -29.83 -12.93 -8.22
CA ARG A 203 -28.99 -14.05 -8.72
C ARG A 203 -29.25 -14.37 -10.20
N THR A 204 -29.77 -13.42 -10.97
CA THR A 204 -30.10 -13.61 -12.39
C THR A 204 -29.25 -12.69 -13.25
N ALA A 205 -28.53 -13.27 -14.21
CA ALA A 205 -27.79 -12.56 -15.24
C ALA A 205 -28.57 -12.59 -16.56
N THR A 206 -28.86 -11.42 -17.14
CA THR A 206 -29.46 -11.31 -18.47
C THR A 206 -28.35 -11.05 -19.49
N PHE A 207 -28.23 -11.93 -20.47
CA PHE A 207 -27.29 -11.79 -21.57
C PHE A 207 -28.00 -11.55 -22.89
N LEU A 208 -27.42 -10.70 -23.73
CA LEU A 208 -27.82 -10.54 -25.12
C LEU A 208 -26.93 -11.43 -26.00
N PHE A 209 -27.53 -12.40 -26.67
CA PHE A 209 -26.86 -13.28 -27.63
C PHE A 209 -27.65 -13.32 -28.94
N ASN A 210 -27.02 -12.98 -30.06
CA ASN A 210 -27.67 -12.85 -31.37
C ASN A 210 -28.94 -11.97 -31.35
N GLY A 211 -28.93 -10.89 -30.57
CA GLY A 211 -30.07 -9.98 -30.42
C GLY A 211 -31.22 -10.51 -29.55
N GLN A 212 -31.07 -11.70 -28.94
CA GLN A 212 -32.05 -12.26 -28.01
C GLN A 212 -31.57 -12.15 -26.56
N ALA A 213 -32.41 -11.59 -25.70
CA ALA A 213 -32.17 -11.57 -24.26
C ALA A 213 -32.40 -12.96 -23.65
N ARG A 214 -31.43 -13.44 -22.87
CA ARG A 214 -31.42 -14.76 -22.25
C ARG A 214 -31.07 -14.61 -20.78
N ARG A 215 -31.95 -15.13 -19.92
CA ARG A 215 -31.78 -15.08 -18.47
C ARG A 215 -31.14 -16.37 -17.99
N LEU A 216 -30.06 -16.25 -17.24
CA LEU A 216 -29.34 -17.36 -16.63
C LEU A 216 -29.23 -17.13 -15.12
N ASN A 217 -29.46 -18.19 -14.35
CA ASN A 217 -29.34 -18.13 -12.89
C ASN A 217 -27.89 -18.39 -12.49
N VAL A 218 -27.39 -17.57 -11.59
CA VAL A 218 -26.09 -17.75 -10.95
C VAL A 218 -26.26 -18.73 -9.77
N PRO A 219 -25.50 -19.83 -9.73
CA PRO A 219 -25.60 -20.86 -8.68
C PRO A 219 -25.41 -20.27 -7.30
#